data_AF-A0A1J6JS20-F1
#
_entry.id   AF-A0A1J6JS20-F1
#
_cell.length_a   1.000
_cell.length_b   1.000
_cell.length_c   1.000
_cell.angle_alpha   90.00
_cell.angle_beta   90.00
_cell.angle_gamma   90.00
#
_symmetry.space_group_name_H-M   'P 1'
#
loop_
_entity.id
_entity.type
_entity.pdbx_description
1 polymer ?
#
loop_
_entity_poly.entity_id
_entity_poly.type
_entity_poly.pdbx_seq_one_letter_code
_entity_poly.pdbx_strand_id
1 'polypeptide(L)'
;MFRNGLLATVDVNRLASSHVLVFEEMKNTASGRYISFDRVIRSEEEFEKLARETGIEFSTMSTNTILGASNTNRIGIKLSNAKLCRLMSATNRCNSER
;
A
#
# COMPACT_ATOMS: atom_id res chain seq x y z
N MET A 1 -3.88 6.14 2.03
CA MET A 1 -5.31 6.12 2.43
C MET A 1 -5.38 5.78 3.91
N PHE A 2 -6.00 6.62 4.73
CA PHE A 2 -6.20 6.38 6.16
C PHE A 2 -7.60 5.83 6.39
N ARG A 3 -7.71 4.56 6.74
CA ARG A 3 -8.96 3.97 7.23
C ARG A 3 -8.61 3.11 8.43
N ASN A 4 -9.24 3.40 9.58
CA ASN A 4 -9.08 2.66 10.84
C ASN A 4 -7.66 2.66 11.43
N GLY A 5 -6.92 3.77 11.29
CA GLY A 5 -5.62 3.91 11.97
C GLY A 5 -4.49 3.03 11.43
N LEU A 6 -4.52 2.75 10.12
CA LEU A 6 -3.41 2.09 9.43
C LEU A 6 -2.80 3.07 8.44
N LEU A 7 -1.52 3.39 8.62
CA LEU A 7 -0.73 4.16 7.66
C LEU A 7 0.01 3.17 6.75
N ALA A 8 -0.42 3.08 5.49
CA ALA A 8 0.30 2.32 4.48
C ALA A 8 1.25 3.24 3.71
N THR A 9 2.52 2.86 3.62
CA THR A 9 3.56 3.56 2.85
C THR A 9 3.96 2.75 1.64
N VAL A 10 4.49 3.43 0.62
CA VAL A 10 5.02 2.82 -0.60
C VAL A 10 6.21 3.63 -1.07
N ASP A 11 7.24 2.95 -1.57
CA ASP A 11 8.34 3.61 -2.26
C ASP A 11 7.86 4.15 -3.63
N VAL A 12 8.21 5.39 -3.93
CA VAL A 12 7.75 6.07 -5.15
C VAL A 12 8.27 5.38 -6.41
N ASN A 13 9.50 4.87 -6.40
CA ASN A 13 10.06 4.17 -7.56
C ASN A 13 9.33 2.85 -7.79
N ARG A 14 9.06 2.09 -6.72
CA ARG A 14 8.27 0.84 -6.80
C ARG A 14 6.85 1.10 -7.26
N LEU A 15 6.24 2.20 -6.81
CA LEU A 15 4.91 2.60 -7.26
C LEU A 15 4.92 2.92 -8.76
N ALA A 16 5.88 3.70 -9.24
CA ALA A 16 6.02 4.05 -10.65
C ALA A 16 6.18 2.80 -11.53
N SER A 17 7.08 1.87 -11.15
CA SER A 17 7.27 0.61 -11.88
C SER A 17 6.00 -0.25 -11.90
N SER A 18 5.29 -0.33 -10.77
CA SER A 18 4.01 -1.06 -10.70
C SER A 18 2.96 -0.43 -11.62
N HIS A 19 2.90 0.89 -11.70
CA HIS A 19 1.97 1.61 -12.56
C HIS A 19 2.22 1.36 -14.05
N VAL A 20 3.49 1.36 -14.48
CA VAL A 20 3.86 1.05 -15.88
C VAL A 20 3.42 -0.37 -16.25
N LEU A 21 3.78 -1.35 -15.42
CA LEU A 21 3.43 -2.75 -15.66
C LEU A 21 1.91 -2.98 -15.71
N VAL A 22 1.16 -2.37 -14.78
CA VAL A 22 -0.30 -2.49 -14.80
C VAL A 22 -0.89 -1.81 -16.03
N PHE A 23 -0.38 -0.65 -16.45
CA PHE A 23 -0.85 0.03 -17.65
C PHE A 23 -0.64 -0.80 -18.92
N GLU A 24 0.52 -1.44 -19.04
CA GLU A 24 0.83 -2.35 -20.14
C GLU A 24 -0.16 -3.53 -20.20
N GLU A 25 -0.48 -4.13 -19.06
CA GLU A 25 -1.41 -5.26 -18.97
C GLU A 25 -2.89 -4.86 -19.12
N MET A 26 -3.26 -3.62 -18.74
CA MET A 26 -4.60 -3.07 -18.92
C MET A 26 -5.00 -2.94 -20.39
N LYS A 27 -4.04 -2.94 -21.33
CA LYS A 27 -4.33 -2.99 -22.77
C LYS A 27 -4.94 -4.32 -23.21
N ASN A 28 -4.71 -5.39 -22.46
CA ASN A 28 -5.18 -6.73 -22.81
C ASN A 28 -6.52 -7.05 -22.13
N THR A 29 -6.50 -7.32 -20.83
CA THR A 29 -7.69 -7.81 -20.09
C THR A 29 -7.82 -7.30 -18.66
N ALA A 30 -6.83 -6.55 -18.16
CA ALA A 30 -6.86 -6.05 -16.80
C ALA A 30 -7.77 -4.83 -16.64
N SER A 31 -8.59 -4.81 -15.58
CA SER A 31 -9.48 -3.69 -15.29
C SER A 31 -9.69 -3.40 -13.80
N GLY A 32 -10.14 -2.17 -13.53
CA GLY A 32 -10.52 -1.69 -12.21
C GLY A 32 -9.38 -1.17 -11.35
N ARG A 33 -9.68 -0.95 -10.06
CA ARG A 33 -8.76 -0.34 -9.09
C ARG A 33 -7.86 -1.38 -8.44
N TYR A 34 -6.64 -0.98 -8.09
CA TYR A 34 -5.71 -1.73 -7.24
C TYR A 34 -5.15 -0.81 -6.15
N ILE A 35 -4.53 -1.40 -5.15
CA ILE A 35 -3.75 -0.68 -4.13
C ILE A 35 -2.31 -1.18 -4.24
N SER A 36 -1.35 -0.27 -4.08
CA SER A 36 0.08 -0.59 -4.00
C SER A 36 0.59 -0.04 -2.68
N PHE A 37 1.15 -0.90 -1.85
CA PHE A 37 1.77 -0.55 -0.58
C PHE A 37 2.92 -1.50 -0.28
N ASP A 38 3.91 -1.03 0.47
CA ASP A 38 5.05 -1.83 0.89
C ASP A 38 4.95 -2.21 2.35
N ARG A 39 4.70 -1.20 3.19
CA ARG A 39 4.66 -1.37 4.65
C ARG A 39 3.38 -0.78 5.19
N VAL A 40 2.82 -1.47 6.18
CA VAL A 40 1.71 -0.96 6.99
C VAL A 40 2.25 -0.68 8.37
N ILE A 41 2.26 0.59 8.74
CA ILE A 41 2.63 1.09 10.06
C ILE A 41 1.48 0.78 11.02
N ARG A 42 1.79 0.02 12.07
CA ARG A 42 0.79 -0.47 13.05
C ARG A 42 1.07 -0.04 14.48
N SER A 43 2.29 0.42 14.77
CA SER A 43 2.69 0.89 16.10
C SER A 43 3.16 2.34 16.06
N GLU A 44 3.13 2.99 17.23
CA GLU A 44 3.67 4.33 17.42
C GLU A 44 5.18 4.36 17.19
N GLU A 45 5.91 3.34 17.62
CA GLU A 45 7.35 3.21 17.37
C GLU A 45 7.70 3.18 15.87
N GLU A 46 6.94 2.40 15.08
CA GLU A 46 7.13 2.37 13.63
C GLU A 46 6.84 3.73 12.98
N PHE A 47 5.88 4.47 13.55
CA PHE A 47 5.49 5.79 13.10
C PHE A 47 6.55 6.85 13.46
N GLU A 48 7.06 6.87 14.69
CA GLU A 48 8.15 7.75 15.11
C GLU A 48 9.42 7.50 14.31
N LYS A 49 9.73 6.23 14.02
CA LYS A 49 10.86 5.88 13.15
C LYS A 49 10.69 6.50 11.76
N LEU A 50 9.49 6.39 11.18
CA LEU A 50 9.19 7.01 9.89
C LEU A 50 9.31 8.54 9.94
N ALA A 51 8.86 9.17 11.03
CA ALA A 51 9.01 10.62 11.25
C ALA A 51 10.47 11.06 11.20
N ARG A 52 11.34 10.34 11.92
CA ARG A 52 12.78 10.61 11.93
C ARG A 52 13.42 10.41 10.56
N GLU A 53 13.05 9.34 9.85
CA GLU A 53 13.60 9.02 8.53
C GLU A 53 13.17 10.03 7.46
N THR A 54 11.95 10.56 7.56
CA THR A 54 11.39 11.49 6.56
C THR A 54 11.63 12.96 6.91
N GLY A 55 12.03 13.27 8.14
CA GLY A 55 12.15 14.64 8.64
C GLY A 55 10.80 15.35 8.78
N ILE A 56 9.69 14.62 8.67
CA ILE A 56 8.34 15.17 8.78
C ILE A 56 7.97 15.20 10.25
N GLU A 57 7.82 16.41 10.79
CA GLU A 57 7.34 16.60 12.15
C GLU A 57 5.82 16.39 12.19
N PHE A 58 5.39 15.19 12.60
CA PHE A 58 3.98 14.85 12.71
C PHE A 58 3.31 15.42 13.98
N SER A 59 3.84 16.49 14.58
CA SER A 59 3.39 17.04 15.87
C SER A 59 1.91 17.43 15.90
N THR A 60 1.28 17.63 14.74
CA THR A 60 -0.16 17.90 14.59
C THR A 60 -1.01 16.66 14.34
N MET A 61 -0.42 15.50 13.99
CA MET A 61 -1.17 14.27 13.81
C MET A 61 -1.24 13.53 15.14
N SER A 62 -2.31 13.79 15.89
CA SER A 62 -2.59 13.10 17.15
C SER A 62 -2.43 11.59 16.96
N THR A 63 -1.46 10.99 17.66
CA THR A 63 -1.16 9.55 17.59
C THR A 63 -2.40 8.72 17.96
N ASN A 64 -3.30 9.26 18.78
CA ASN A 64 -4.62 8.69 19.07
C ASN A 64 -5.55 8.56 17.84
N THR A 65 -5.41 9.42 16.82
CA THR A 65 -6.17 9.35 15.57
C THR A 65 -5.53 8.37 14.57
N ILE A 66 -4.20 8.26 14.57
CA ILE A 66 -3.46 7.32 13.71
C ILE A 66 -3.45 5.91 14.29
N LEU A 67 -3.40 5.73 15.59
CA LEU A 67 -3.40 4.41 16.26
C LEU A 67 -4.73 4.05 16.92
N GLY A 68 -5.76 4.86 16.66
CA GLY A 68 -7.19 4.55 16.84
C GLY A 68 -7.51 3.63 18.01
N ALA A 69 -7.67 4.26 19.19
CA ALA A 69 -8.42 3.84 20.36
C ALA A 69 -8.51 2.31 20.63
N SER A 70 -7.84 1.92 21.72
CA SER A 70 -7.69 0.57 22.24
C SER A 70 -8.94 -0.35 22.27
N ASN A 71 -10.19 0.09 22.13
CA ASN A 71 -11.33 -0.71 22.65
C ASN A 71 -12.65 -0.75 21.85
N THR A 72 -12.75 -0.35 20.59
CA THR A 72 -14.02 -0.54 19.84
C THR A 72 -13.81 -1.21 18.49
N ASN A 73 -14.17 -2.50 18.42
CA ASN A 73 -14.37 -3.32 17.22
C ASN A 73 -13.46 -2.95 16.03
N ARG A 74 -12.18 -3.36 16.11
CA ARG A 74 -11.29 -3.39 14.94
C ARG A 74 -11.87 -4.35 13.92
N ILE A 75 -12.72 -3.86 13.01
CA ILE A 75 -12.99 -4.52 11.73
C ILE A 75 -11.61 -4.75 11.13
N GLY A 76 -11.15 -6.00 11.15
CA GLY A 76 -9.82 -6.41 10.71
C GLY A 76 -9.70 -6.26 9.20
N ILE A 77 -9.60 -5.01 8.72
CA ILE A 77 -9.39 -4.72 7.31
C ILE A 77 -7.98 -5.19 6.97
N LYS A 78 -7.89 -6.37 6.36
CA LYS A 78 -6.64 -6.93 5.85
C LYS A 78 -6.33 -6.29 4.50
N LEU A 79 -5.42 -5.33 4.48
CA LEU A 79 -4.82 -4.83 3.25
C LEU A 79 -4.05 -5.96 2.55
N SER A 80 -4.19 -6.07 1.23
CA SER A 80 -3.54 -7.09 0.42
C SER A 80 -3.18 -6.56 -0.96
N ASN A 81 -1.94 -6.80 -1.39
CA ASN A 81 -1.49 -6.55 -2.76
C ASN A 81 -1.82 -7.71 -3.71
N ALA A 82 -2.58 -8.73 -3.29
CA ALA A 82 -2.83 -9.92 -4.10
C ALA A 82 -3.36 -9.60 -5.50
N LYS A 83 -4.23 -8.58 -5.63
CA LYS A 83 -4.71 -8.12 -6.95
C LYS A 83 -3.58 -7.53 -7.79
N LEU A 84 -2.76 -6.66 -7.21
CA LEU A 84 -1.62 -6.06 -7.91
C LEU A 84 -0.60 -7.12 -8.32
N CYS A 85 -0.24 -8.04 -7.43
CA CYS A 85 0.66 -9.15 -7.76
C CYS A 85 0.11 -10.01 -8.90
N ARG A 86 -1.20 -10.30 -8.91
CA ARG A 86 -1.83 -11.06 -10.00
C ARG A 86 -1.74 -10.33 -11.34
N LEU A 87 -1.93 -9.01 -11.33
CA LEU A 87 -1.80 -8.17 -12.52
C LEU A 87 -0.36 -8.17 -13.05
N MET A 88 0.62 -7.96 -12.17
CA MET A 88 2.03 -7.94 -12.57
C MET A 88 2.54 -9.31 -13.04
N SER A 89 2.07 -10.41 -12.44
CA SER A 89 2.47 -11.77 -12.83
C SER A 89 1.80 -12.27 -14.11
N ALA A 90 0.66 -11.72 -14.52
CA ALA A 90 0.01 -12.07 -15.80
C ALA A 90 0.94 -11.77 -16.99
N THR A 91 1.76 -10.72 -16.89
CA THR A 91 2.82 -10.34 -17.85
C THR A 91 3.77 -11.50 -18.22
N ASN A 92 3.99 -12.46 -17.32
CA ASN A 92 4.92 -13.58 -17.56
C ASN A 92 4.26 -14.83 -18.17
N ARG A 93 2.93 -14.87 -18.34
CA ARG A 93 2.22 -16.08 -18.80
C ARG A 93 1.99 -16.19 -20.30
N CYS A 94 2.34 -15.18 -21.10
CA CYS A 94 2.12 -15.18 -22.55
C CYS A 94 3.35 -14.74 -23.37
N ASN A 95 4.54 -15.25 -23.05
CA ASN A 95 5.72 -15.16 -23.93
C ASN A 95 6.15 -16.52 -24.51
N SER A 96 5.36 -17.58 -24.34
CA SER A 96 5.60 -18.86 -25.01
C SER A 96 4.67 -19.00 -26.21
N GLU A 97 5.30 -19.16 -27.38
CA GLU A 97 4.79 -19.66 -28.67
C GLU A 97 4.33 -18.60 -29.69
N ARG A 98 5.31 -18.21 -30.53
CA ARG A 98 5.13 -17.95 -31.96
C ARG A 98 5.21 -19.28 -32.72
#